data_AF-A0A2N1RWC7-F1
#
_entry.id   AF-A0A2N1RWC7-F1
#
_cell.length_a   1.000
_cell.length_b   1.000
_cell.length_c   1.000
_cell.angle_alpha   90.00
_cell.angle_beta   90.00
_cell.angle_gamma   90.00
#
_symmetry.space_group_name_H-M   'P 1'
#
loop_
_entity.id
_entity.type
_entity.pdbx_description
1 polymer ?
#
loop_
_entity_poly.entity_id
_entity_poly.type
_entity_poly.pdbx_seq_one_letter_code
_entity_poly.pdbx_strand_id
1 'polypeptide(L)'
;MNNNKIAAVILIFSFFLTTACKEKKAFVDPAYVFMKWSSAVKNLNYKEYVECEAFPKDEIVFRELYTDFYFADLLIRDLGKFDENETGSDVDGFKYNKRKVYFECKRIERKTGRAVQEMKGDIEFILYINGPKLNKGWLMYNRTIISTGINIKK
;
A
#
# COMPACT_ATOMS: atom_id res chain seq x y z
N MET A 1 -56.81 -13.35 -8.80
CA MET A 1 -55.56 -12.64 -9.16
C MET A 1 -54.70 -13.64 -9.94
N ASN A 2 -54.60 -13.50 -11.26
CA ASN A 2 -54.13 -14.58 -12.16
C ASN A 2 -52.72 -15.08 -11.81
N ASN A 3 -52.57 -16.38 -11.59
CA ASN A 3 -51.29 -17.07 -11.32
C ASN A 3 -50.23 -16.77 -12.39
N ASN A 4 -50.65 -16.45 -13.63
CA ASN A 4 -49.77 -16.09 -14.73
C ASN A 4 -49.09 -14.71 -14.55
N LYS A 5 -49.72 -13.77 -13.82
CA LYS A 5 -49.11 -12.47 -13.49
C LYS A 5 -48.07 -12.61 -12.37
N ILE A 6 -48.27 -13.54 -11.45
CA ILE A 6 -47.34 -13.83 -10.35
C ILE A 6 -46.07 -14.50 -10.89
N ALA A 7 -46.22 -15.46 -11.81
CA ALA A 7 -45.08 -16.11 -12.46
C ALA A 7 -44.20 -15.12 -13.24
N ALA A 8 -44.81 -14.19 -13.97
CA ALA A 8 -44.08 -13.16 -14.73
C ALA A 8 -43.30 -12.19 -13.81
N VAL A 9 -43.85 -11.82 -12.66
CA VAL A 9 -43.18 -10.94 -11.68
C VAL A 9 -42.00 -11.64 -11.01
N ILE A 10 -42.12 -12.94 -10.68
CA ILE A 10 -41.04 -13.73 -10.09
C ILE A 10 -39.88 -13.92 -11.09
N LEU A 11 -40.18 -14.12 -12.38
CA LEU A 11 -39.17 -14.34 -13.41
C LEU A 11 -38.37 -13.07 -13.78
N ILE A 12 -38.99 -11.89 -13.62
CA ILE A 12 -38.32 -10.59 -13.81
C ILE A 12 -37.46 -10.26 -12.59
N PHE A 13 -37.89 -10.62 -11.38
CA PHE A 13 -37.14 -10.35 -10.15
C PHE A 13 -35.87 -11.20 -10.03
N SER A 14 -35.88 -12.42 -10.54
CA SER A 14 -34.71 -13.31 -10.55
C SER A 14 -33.61 -12.89 -11.55
N PHE A 15 -33.91 -12.04 -12.53
CA PHE A 15 -32.91 -11.51 -13.47
C PHE A 15 -32.05 -10.38 -12.86
N PHE A 16 -32.54 -9.69 -11.81
CA PHE A 16 -31.80 -8.61 -11.15
C PHE A 16 -30.84 -9.08 -10.05
N LEU A 17 -30.84 -10.38 -9.69
CA LEU A 17 -29.96 -10.92 -8.65
C LEU A 17 -28.60 -11.43 -9.18
N THR A 18 -28.36 -11.43 -10.50
CA THR A 18 -27.11 -11.95 -11.07
C THR A 18 -26.10 -10.88 -11.46
N THR A 19 -26.39 -9.60 -11.27
CA THR A 19 -25.35 -8.57 -11.22
C THR A 19 -24.74 -8.54 -9.84
N ALA A 20 -24.14 -9.67 -9.42
CA ALA A 20 -23.05 -9.61 -8.47
C ALA A 20 -21.98 -8.76 -9.17
N CYS A 21 -21.99 -7.47 -8.86
CA CYS A 21 -20.93 -6.56 -9.20
C CYS A 21 -19.68 -7.28 -8.71
N LYS A 22 -18.88 -7.83 -9.63
CA LYS A 22 -17.52 -8.24 -9.31
C LYS A 22 -16.93 -6.94 -8.80
N GLU A 23 -16.84 -6.79 -7.49
CA GLU A 23 -16.04 -5.74 -6.88
C GLU A 23 -14.68 -5.92 -7.52
N LYS A 24 -14.39 -5.09 -8.51
CA LYS A 24 -13.03 -4.92 -9.01
C LYS A 24 -12.30 -4.53 -7.75
N LYS A 25 -11.54 -5.47 -7.15
CA LYS A 25 -10.63 -5.20 -6.04
C LYS A 25 -10.03 -3.84 -6.36
N ALA A 26 -10.33 -2.84 -5.52
CA ALA A 26 -9.87 -1.50 -5.75
C ALA A 26 -8.37 -1.63 -6.04
N PHE A 27 -7.99 -1.33 -7.27
CA PHE A 27 -6.64 -1.52 -7.77
C PHE A 27 -5.83 -0.43 -7.09
N VAL A 28 -5.42 -0.70 -5.85
CA VAL A 28 -4.60 0.21 -5.09
C VAL A 28 -3.19 0.03 -5.64
N ASP A 29 -2.78 0.94 -6.52
CA ASP A 29 -1.44 0.99 -7.07
C ASP A 29 -0.40 1.04 -5.92
N PRO A 30 0.71 0.28 -5.97
CA PRO A 30 1.86 0.46 -5.08
C PRO A 30 2.23 1.92 -4.81
N ALA A 31 2.08 2.80 -5.81
CA ALA A 31 2.26 4.23 -5.65
C ALA A 31 1.32 4.85 -4.60
N TYR A 32 0.04 4.48 -4.60
CA TYR A 32 -0.94 4.95 -3.63
C TYR A 32 -0.59 4.46 -2.22
N VAL A 33 -0.23 3.18 -2.07
CA VAL A 33 0.18 2.62 -0.77
C VAL A 33 1.37 3.41 -0.22
N PHE A 34 2.33 3.75 -1.08
CA PHE A 34 3.48 4.52 -0.67
C PHE A 34 3.12 5.94 -0.21
N MET A 35 2.25 6.61 -0.94
CA MET A 35 1.77 7.96 -0.56
C MET A 35 1.01 7.94 0.76
N LYS A 36 0.14 6.93 0.97
CA LYS A 36 -0.57 6.73 2.24
C LYS A 36 0.40 6.47 3.38
N TRP A 37 1.40 5.61 3.17
CA TRP A 37 2.45 5.36 4.15
C TRP A 37 3.24 6.63 4.51
N SER A 38 3.59 7.45 3.53
CA SER A 38 4.29 8.72 3.75
C SER A 38 3.48 9.67 4.62
N SER A 39 2.17 9.76 4.35
CA SER A 39 1.23 10.55 5.14
C SER A 39 1.12 10.01 6.56
N ALA A 40 0.99 8.69 6.72
CA ALA A 40 0.91 8.04 8.01
C ALA A 40 2.16 8.31 8.86
N VAL A 41 3.35 8.17 8.26
CA VAL A 41 4.62 8.54 8.88
C VAL A 41 4.60 10.01 9.25
N LYS A 42 4.35 10.94 8.30
CA LYS A 42 4.30 12.38 8.55
C LYS A 42 3.37 12.76 9.71
N ASN A 43 2.22 12.12 9.85
CA ASN A 43 1.24 12.44 10.88
C ASN A 43 1.38 11.62 12.16
N LEU A 44 2.40 10.74 12.25
CA LEU A 44 2.55 9.76 13.34
C LEU A 44 1.27 8.94 13.58
N ASN A 45 0.56 8.62 12.49
CA ASN A 45 -0.69 7.88 12.50
C ASN A 45 -0.40 6.39 12.38
N TYR A 46 -0.29 5.72 13.54
CA TYR A 46 0.01 4.29 13.60
C TYR A 46 -1.06 3.42 12.91
N LYS A 47 -2.34 3.81 13.03
CA LYS A 47 -3.45 3.06 12.43
C LYS A 47 -3.34 3.01 10.90
N GLU A 48 -3.04 4.13 10.26
CA GLU A 48 -2.84 4.15 8.80
C GLU A 48 -1.55 3.45 8.39
N TYR A 49 -0.50 3.55 9.23
CA TYR A 49 0.78 2.89 8.99
C TYR A 49 0.64 1.37 8.91
N VAL A 50 -0.07 0.74 9.86
CA VAL A 50 -0.25 -0.72 9.86
C VAL A 50 -1.06 -1.24 8.68
N GLU A 51 -1.89 -0.40 8.06
CA GLU A 51 -2.65 -0.75 6.87
C GLU A 51 -1.78 -0.78 5.61
N CYS A 52 -0.59 -0.15 5.63
CA CYS A 52 0.33 -0.12 4.50
C CYS A 52 1.43 -1.18 4.56
N GLU A 53 1.67 -1.79 5.72
CA GLU A 53 2.85 -2.64 5.96
C GLU A 53 2.49 -4.12 5.97
N ALA A 54 3.29 -4.93 5.30
CA ALA A 54 3.17 -6.38 5.36
C ALA A 54 3.53 -6.91 6.76
N PHE A 55 4.52 -6.30 7.40
CA PHE A 55 4.99 -6.63 8.74
C PHE A 55 5.24 -5.34 9.52
N PRO A 56 4.17 -4.70 10.03
CA PRO A 56 4.30 -3.42 10.74
C PRO A 56 5.17 -3.59 11.97
N LYS A 57 5.97 -2.56 12.28
CA LYS A 57 6.61 -2.45 13.59
C LYS A 57 5.56 -2.17 14.67
N ASP A 58 5.90 -2.49 15.92
CA ASP A 58 5.09 -2.09 17.06
C ASP A 58 4.98 -0.57 17.16
N GLU A 59 3.89 -0.09 17.78
CA GLU A 59 3.59 1.34 17.83
C GLU A 59 4.71 2.18 18.45
N ILE A 60 5.31 1.68 19.53
CA ILE A 60 6.42 2.37 20.22
C ILE A 60 7.62 2.54 19.28
N VAL A 61 8.00 1.47 18.58
CA VAL A 61 9.11 1.47 17.62
C VAL A 61 8.79 2.37 16.43
N PHE A 62 7.57 2.33 15.91
CA PHE A 62 7.12 3.24 14.85
C PHE A 62 7.27 4.71 15.26
N ARG A 63 6.83 5.06 16.48
CA ARG A 63 6.94 6.42 17.00
C ARG A 63 8.39 6.83 17.14
N GLU A 64 9.22 5.99 17.77
CA GLU A 64 10.65 6.25 17.95
C GLU A 64 11.36 6.48 16.60
N LEU A 65 11.18 5.58 15.63
CA LEU A 65 11.79 5.66 14.31
C LEU A 65 11.50 6.96 13.55
N TYR A 66 10.29 7.51 13.75
CA TYR A 66 9.82 8.67 13.01
C TYR A 66 9.59 9.90 13.87
N THR A 67 10.11 9.95 15.10
CA THR A 67 9.90 11.07 16.04
C THR A 67 10.53 12.37 15.53
N ASP A 68 11.73 12.30 14.95
CA ASP A 68 12.49 13.50 14.59
C ASP A 68 12.37 13.89 13.11
N PHE A 69 12.01 12.94 12.25
CA PHE A 69 11.92 13.16 10.82
C PHE A 69 10.76 12.41 10.17
N TYR A 70 10.40 12.85 8.97
CA TYR A 70 9.53 12.12 8.05
C TYR A 70 10.03 12.28 6.61
N PHE A 71 9.41 11.55 5.69
CA PHE A 71 9.69 11.63 4.27
C PHE A 71 8.58 12.40 3.56
N ALA A 72 8.98 13.29 2.65
CA ALA A 72 8.08 14.10 1.83
C ALA A 72 8.63 14.20 0.40
N ASP A 73 7.85 14.82 -0.49
CA ASP A 73 8.19 14.97 -1.91
C ASP A 73 8.56 13.62 -2.55
N LEU A 74 7.79 12.58 -2.24
CA LEU A 74 7.98 11.26 -2.82
C LEU A 74 7.73 11.30 -4.33
N LEU A 75 8.75 10.93 -5.09
CA LEU A 75 8.73 10.85 -6.54
C LEU A 75 9.09 9.43 -6.95
N ILE A 76 8.16 8.73 -7.56
CA ILE A 76 8.44 7.41 -8.17
C ILE A 76 9.20 7.65 -9.46
N ARG A 77 10.35 7.00 -9.56
CA ARG A 77 11.28 7.13 -10.69
C ARG A 77 11.21 5.93 -11.61
N ASP A 78 11.04 4.75 -11.02
CA ASP A 78 10.81 3.53 -11.78
C ASP A 78 9.83 2.63 -11.06
N LEU A 79 8.95 2.02 -11.86
CA LEU A 79 7.96 1.06 -11.40
C LEU A 79 8.29 -0.26 -12.09
N GLY A 80 8.99 -1.14 -11.36
CA GLY A 80 9.50 -2.40 -11.88
C GLY A 80 8.41 -3.23 -12.54
N LYS A 81 8.84 -4.14 -13.44
CA LYS A 81 7.93 -5.07 -14.12
C LYS A 81 7.19 -5.92 -13.09
N PHE A 82 5.91 -6.15 -13.36
CA PHE A 82 5.06 -7.03 -12.56
C PHE A 82 4.84 -8.32 -13.36
N ASP A 83 5.12 -9.46 -12.74
CA ASP A 83 4.85 -10.79 -13.29
C ASP A 83 3.99 -11.56 -12.27
N GLU A 84 2.77 -11.91 -12.67
CA GLU A 84 1.82 -12.66 -11.86
C GLU A 84 2.29 -14.10 -11.57
N ASN A 85 3.23 -14.62 -12.37
CA ASN A 85 3.80 -15.96 -12.18
C ASN A 85 4.98 -15.94 -11.20
N GLU A 86 5.62 -14.79 -11.01
CA GLU A 86 6.69 -14.65 -10.02
C GLU A 86 6.07 -14.53 -8.63
N THR A 87 6.20 -15.60 -7.84
CA THR A 87 5.64 -15.67 -6.48
C THR A 87 6.73 -15.91 -5.43
N GLY A 88 6.58 -15.26 -4.29
CA GLY A 88 7.33 -15.53 -3.07
C GLY A 88 6.45 -16.22 -2.03
N SER A 89 7.01 -16.52 -0.87
CA SER A 89 6.28 -17.01 0.29
C SER A 89 6.81 -16.33 1.54
N ASP A 90 5.92 -15.97 2.45
CA ASP A 90 6.32 -15.41 3.74
C ASP A 90 6.72 -16.50 4.74
N VAL A 91 7.10 -16.08 5.95
CA VAL A 91 7.55 -16.97 7.03
C VAL A 91 6.49 -17.99 7.45
N ASP A 92 5.21 -17.69 7.22
CA ASP A 92 4.07 -18.56 7.52
C ASP A 92 3.66 -19.43 6.32
N GLY A 93 4.38 -19.31 5.18
CA GLY A 93 4.13 -20.05 3.96
C GLY A 93 3.03 -19.48 3.07
N PHE A 94 2.52 -18.27 3.35
CA PHE A 94 1.55 -17.62 2.49
C PHE A 94 2.24 -17.04 1.25
N LYS A 95 1.65 -17.32 0.10
CA LYS A 95 2.18 -16.90 -1.19
C LYS A 95 1.80 -15.46 -1.50
N TYR A 96 2.69 -14.78 -2.20
CA TYR A 96 2.46 -13.41 -2.67
C TYR A 96 3.15 -13.17 -4.01
N ASN A 97 2.62 -12.25 -4.82
CA ASN A 97 3.38 -11.61 -5.89
C ASN A 97 4.13 -10.40 -5.34
N LYS A 98 5.17 -9.95 -6.04
CA LYS A 98 5.97 -8.80 -5.63
C LYS A 98 6.15 -7.80 -6.77
N ARG A 99 6.40 -6.55 -6.42
CA ARG A 99 6.76 -5.48 -7.35
C ARG A 99 7.71 -4.51 -6.68
N LYS A 100 8.81 -4.18 -7.36
CA LYS A 100 9.78 -3.19 -6.87
C LYS A 100 9.48 -1.80 -7.41
N VAL A 101 9.72 -0.80 -6.58
CA VAL A 101 9.53 0.62 -6.91
C VAL A 101 10.76 1.37 -6.48
N TYR A 102 11.41 2.06 -7.41
CA TYR A 102 12.49 2.98 -7.13
C TYR A 102 11.91 4.39 -7.00
N PHE A 103 12.35 5.11 -5.97
CA PHE A 103 11.84 6.43 -5.64
C PHE A 103 12.93 7.37 -5.17
N GLU A 104 12.62 8.66 -5.26
CA GLU A 104 13.38 9.74 -4.65
C GLU A 104 12.47 10.52 -3.71
N CYS A 105 13.04 11.08 -2.65
CA CYS A 105 12.29 11.90 -1.70
C CYS A 105 13.19 12.83 -0.92
N LYS A 106 12.58 13.63 -0.04
CA LYS A 106 13.30 14.45 0.94
C LYS A 106 13.04 13.94 2.33
N ARG A 107 14.09 13.92 3.16
CA ARG A 107 13.97 13.79 4.61
C ARG A 107 13.72 15.17 5.19
N ILE A 108 12.62 15.30 5.93
CA ILE A 108 12.20 16.54 6.58
C ILE A 108 12.41 16.42 8.07
N GLU A 109 13.11 17.38 8.68
CA GLU A 109 13.18 17.51 10.13
C GLU A 109 11.85 18.05 10.65
N ARG A 110 11.21 17.33 11.58
CA ARG A 110 9.88 17.69 12.08
C ARG A 110 9.86 19.01 12.84
N LYS A 111 10.85 19.20 13.71
CA LYS A 111 10.94 20.37 14.58
C LYS A 111 10.92 21.68 13.79
N THR A 112 11.54 21.69 12.61
CA THR A 112 11.68 22.91 11.79
C THR A 112 10.81 22.89 10.54
N GLY A 113 10.28 21.72 10.15
CA GLY A 113 9.58 21.50 8.88
C GLY A 113 10.50 21.62 7.66
N ARG A 114 11.83 21.67 7.84
CA ARG A 114 12.78 21.90 6.76
C ARG A 114 13.27 20.60 6.17
N ALA A 115 13.40 20.58 4.84
CA ALA A 115 14.10 19.52 4.16
C ALA A 115 15.58 19.58 4.52
N VAL A 116 16.13 18.48 5.02
CA VAL A 116 17.54 18.39 5.45
C VAL A 116 18.39 17.59 4.48
N GLN A 117 17.79 16.62 3.78
CA GLN A 117 18.50 15.73 2.86
C GLN A 117 17.62 15.27 1.72
N GLU A 118 18.23 15.10 0.56
CA GLU A 118 17.67 14.29 -0.52
C GLU A 118 18.00 12.82 -0.31
N MET A 119 17.03 11.99 -0.60
CA MET A 119 17.06 10.55 -0.38
C MET A 119 16.60 9.85 -1.66
N LYS A 120 17.12 8.65 -1.86
CA LYS A 120 16.63 7.73 -2.88
C LYS A 120 16.51 6.34 -2.29
N GLY A 121 15.74 5.48 -2.91
CA GLY A 121 15.54 4.16 -2.37
C GLY A 121 14.69 3.26 -3.23
N ASP A 122 14.59 2.03 -2.76
CA ASP A 122 13.79 0.98 -3.35
C ASP A 122 12.82 0.46 -2.31
N ILE A 123 11.59 0.18 -2.73
CA ILE A 123 10.58 -0.50 -1.92
C ILE A 123 10.10 -1.73 -2.69
N GLU A 124 10.06 -2.85 -2.01
CA GLU A 124 9.37 -4.04 -2.47
C GLU A 124 7.95 -4.05 -1.89
N PHE A 125 6.96 -4.04 -2.78
CA PHE A 125 5.57 -4.25 -2.44
C PHE A 125 5.19 -5.70 -2.71
N ILE A 126 4.31 -6.24 -1.88
CA ILE A 126 3.76 -7.58 -2.04
C ILE A 126 2.25 -7.55 -2.11
N LEU A 127 1.68 -8.46 -2.89
CA LEU A 127 0.25 -8.72 -2.99
C LEU A 127 0.00 -10.18 -2.66
N TYR A 128 -0.64 -10.45 -1.53
CA TYR A 128 -0.95 -11.81 -1.09
C TYR A 128 -1.95 -12.48 -2.04
N ILE A 129 -1.65 -13.72 -2.44
CA ILE A 129 -2.51 -14.54 -3.28
C ILE A 129 -3.28 -15.61 -2.48
N ASN A 130 -2.90 -15.81 -1.21
CA ASN A 130 -3.65 -16.63 -0.26
C ASN A 130 -3.46 -16.10 1.18
N GLY A 131 -4.12 -16.74 2.15
CA GLY A 131 -3.96 -16.45 3.57
C GLY A 131 -4.79 -15.26 4.09
N PRO A 132 -4.58 -14.86 5.35
CA PRO A 132 -5.42 -13.88 6.04
C PRO A 132 -5.31 -12.46 5.45
N LYS A 133 -4.24 -12.17 4.69
CA LYS A 133 -3.97 -10.86 4.08
C LYS A 133 -4.41 -10.75 2.61
N LEU A 134 -5.07 -11.77 2.05
CA LEU A 134 -5.51 -11.82 0.64
C LEU A 134 -6.31 -10.58 0.18
N ASN A 135 -7.09 -9.97 1.08
CA ASN A 135 -7.95 -8.83 0.77
C ASN A 135 -7.38 -7.48 1.21
N LYS A 136 -6.12 -7.43 1.66
CA LYS A 136 -5.46 -6.20 2.08
C LYS A 136 -4.92 -5.36 0.92
N GLY A 137 -4.89 -5.92 -0.30
CA GLY A 137 -4.28 -5.27 -1.46
C GLY A 137 -2.76 -5.30 -1.37
N TRP A 138 -2.10 -4.33 -2.03
CA TRP A 138 -0.66 -4.20 -1.99
C TRP A 138 -0.18 -3.69 -0.63
N LEU A 139 0.90 -4.28 -0.13
CA LEU A 139 1.53 -3.95 1.14
C LEU A 139 3.02 -3.71 0.94
N MET A 140 3.60 -2.77 1.68
CA MET A 140 5.05 -2.55 1.73
C MET A 140 5.70 -3.68 2.51
N TYR A 141 6.68 -4.37 1.91
CA TYR A 141 7.37 -5.48 2.56
C TYR A 141 8.77 -5.10 3.03
N ASN A 142 9.62 -4.66 2.12
CA ASN A 142 10.99 -4.27 2.42
C ASN A 142 11.29 -2.93 1.78
N ARG A 143 12.14 -2.13 2.42
CA ARG A 143 12.54 -0.82 1.92
C ARG A 143 13.99 -0.51 2.27
N THR A 144 14.69 0.05 1.31
CA THR A 144 16.02 0.62 1.49
C THR A 144 15.95 2.09 1.16
N ILE A 145 16.31 2.95 2.10
CA ILE A 145 16.34 4.40 1.92
C ILE A 145 17.74 4.89 2.22
N ILE A 146 18.40 5.46 1.22
CA ILE A 146 19.78 5.93 1.29
C ILE A 146 19.85 7.43 1.03
N SER A 147 20.72 8.10 1.77
CA SER A 147 21.03 9.51 1.48
C SER A 147 21.80 9.60 0.17
N THR A 148 21.49 10.60 -0.65
CA THR A 148 22.28 10.90 -1.85
C THR A 148 23.61 11.60 -1.52
N GLY A 149 23.87 11.92 -0.25
CA GLY A 149 24.99 12.74 0.19
C GLY A 149 24.76 14.24 0.02
N ILE A 150 23.65 14.63 -0.62
CA ILE A 150 23.25 16.03 -0.78
C ILE A 150 22.52 16.46 0.49
N ASN A 151 23.24 17.21 1.33
CA ASN A 151 22.64 17.96 2.42
C ASN A 151 22.05 19.23 1.84
N ILE A 152 20.77 19.47 2.13
CA ILE A 152 20.09 20.70 1.74
C ILE A 152 20.58 21.78 2.71
N LYS A 153 21.66 22.47 2.33
CA LYS A 153 22.20 23.60 3.09
C LYS A 153 21.21 24.76 3.03
N LYS A 154 21.09 25.45 4.16
CA LYS A 154 20.28 26.67 4.32
C LYS A 154 20.75 27.77 3.38
#